data_AF-L9UBM0-F1
#
_entry.id   AF-L9UBM0-F1
#
_cell.length_a   1.000
_cell.length_b   1.000
_cell.length_c   1.000
_cell.angle_alpha   90.00
_cell.angle_beta   90.00
_cell.angle_gamma   90.00
#
_symmetry.space_group_name_H-M   'P 1'
#
loop_
_entity.id
_entity.type
_entity.pdbx_description
1 polymer ?
#
loop_
_entity_poly.entity_id
_entity_poly.type
_entity_poly.pdbx_seq_one_letter_code
_entity_poly.pdbx_strand_id
1 'polypeptide(L)'
;MVRVASYYWRNELCSATMGANLSLSQTAIYPSVTVYLITYSVYRKGAPPMFVVIFGRMSCPFCVRAKQLAEHLEKVGKIEGYRYVDMPSEGVTKEDIAKTAGKPIHTVPQVFVDQTHVGGFTEFDQFVRDQQLLAV
;
A
#
# COMPACT_ATOMS: atom_id res chain seq x y z
N MET A 1 -8.56 -17.37 13.60
CA MET A 1 -7.44 -17.49 12.64
C MET A 1 -7.08 -16.11 12.12
N VAL A 2 -5.98 -15.53 12.59
CA VAL A 2 -5.54 -14.20 12.12
C VAL A 2 -4.81 -14.40 10.79
N ARG A 3 -5.28 -13.74 9.73
CA ARG A 3 -4.63 -13.76 8.41
C ARG A 3 -3.19 -13.25 8.58
N VAL A 4 -2.17 -13.97 8.10
CA VAL A 4 -0.76 -13.56 8.28
C VAL A 4 -0.53 -12.14 7.77
N ALA A 5 -1.09 -11.78 6.61
CA ALA A 5 -1.05 -10.39 6.12
C ALA A 5 -1.67 -9.39 7.12
N SER A 6 -2.75 -9.74 7.81
CA SER A 6 -3.41 -8.86 8.79
C SER A 6 -2.58 -8.62 10.06
N TYR A 7 -1.51 -9.37 10.32
CA TYR A 7 -0.50 -8.99 11.32
C TYR A 7 0.48 -7.94 10.79
N TYR A 8 0.82 -8.01 9.50
CA TYR A 8 1.75 -7.06 8.87
C TYR A 8 1.11 -5.70 8.56
N TRP A 9 -0.23 -5.62 8.43
CA TRP A 9 -0.98 -4.38 8.19
C TRP A 9 -1.39 -3.58 9.43
N ARG A 10 -1.28 -4.16 10.64
CA ARG A 10 -2.04 -3.68 11.82
C ARG A 10 -1.27 -2.74 12.74
N ASN A 11 -0.42 -1.85 12.22
CA ASN A 11 0.30 -0.91 13.09
C ASN A 11 0.18 0.59 12.79
N GLU A 12 -0.51 1.08 11.74
CA GLU A 12 -0.55 2.55 11.49
C GLU A 12 -1.87 3.16 10.99
N LEU A 13 -3.03 2.47 11.05
CA LEU A 13 -4.32 3.08 10.65
C LEU A 13 -5.18 3.64 11.80
N CYS A 14 -4.64 3.74 13.02
CA CYS A 14 -5.41 4.20 14.19
C CYS A 14 -4.72 5.36 14.93
N SER A 15 -4.31 6.41 14.20
CA SER A 15 -4.00 7.69 14.84
C SER A 15 -4.42 8.92 14.01
N ALA A 16 -5.40 8.76 13.11
CA ALA A 16 -6.14 9.90 12.60
C ALA A 16 -7.12 10.36 13.70
N THR A 17 -6.61 11.26 14.51
CA THR A 17 -7.33 12.09 15.48
C THR A 17 -8.71 12.51 14.96
N MET A 18 -9.77 11.84 15.44
CA MET A 18 -11.11 12.42 15.47
C MET A 18 -11.11 13.54 16.51
N GLY A 19 -10.64 14.71 16.09
CA GLY A 19 -10.61 15.94 16.89
C GLY A 19 -11.17 17.11 16.08
N ALA A 20 -12.28 16.91 15.37
CA ALA A 20 -13.02 18.00 14.75
C ALA A 20 -14.10 18.49 15.72
N ASN A 21 -13.71 19.42 16.59
CA ASN A 21 -14.62 20.22 17.39
C ASN A 21 -15.24 21.26 16.45
N LEU A 22 -16.36 20.92 15.78
CA LEU A 22 -17.11 21.84 14.95
C LEU A 22 -18.19 22.51 15.81
N SER A 23 -17.81 23.58 16.50
CA SER A 23 -18.77 24.62 16.84
C SER A 23 -18.78 25.63 15.69
N LEU A 24 -19.98 26.01 15.28
CA LEU A 24 -20.40 27.35 14.85
C LEU A 24 -21.49 27.26 13.77
N SER A 25 -22.69 27.57 14.24
CA SER A 25 -23.74 28.39 13.61
C SER A 25 -24.01 28.25 12.11
N GLN A 26 -25.29 27.94 11.86
CA GLN A 26 -26.00 28.01 10.60
C GLN A 26 -25.81 29.35 9.84
N THR A 27 -26.08 29.24 8.53
CA THR A 27 -26.37 30.31 7.55
C THR A 27 -25.16 30.92 6.83
N ALA A 28 -25.02 30.60 5.54
CA ALA A 28 -25.07 31.58 4.44
C ALA A 28 -24.37 31.05 3.16
N ILE A 29 -25.15 30.97 2.08
CA ILE A 29 -24.76 31.30 0.70
C ILE A 29 -23.89 30.25 -0.05
N TYR A 30 -24.53 29.57 -1.00
CA TYR A 30 -23.92 28.74 -2.05
C TYR A 30 -22.76 29.47 -2.74
N PRO A 31 -21.50 29.01 -2.63
CA PRO A 31 -20.40 29.65 -3.34
C PRO A 31 -20.32 29.16 -4.79
N SER A 32 -20.07 30.11 -5.69
CA SER A 32 -19.86 29.93 -7.13
C SER A 32 -18.93 28.77 -7.50
N VAL A 33 -19.14 28.19 -8.69
CA VAL A 33 -18.41 27.07 -9.33
C VAL A 33 -16.88 27.11 -9.11
N THR A 34 -16.29 28.31 -9.00
CA THR A 34 -14.86 28.54 -8.74
C THR A 34 -14.38 27.95 -7.41
N VAL A 35 -15.16 27.99 -6.33
CA VAL A 35 -14.75 27.42 -5.03
C VAL A 35 -14.73 25.89 -5.07
N TYR A 36 -15.62 25.28 -5.86
CA TYR A 36 -15.68 23.83 -6.03
C TYR A 36 -14.45 23.28 -6.76
N LEU A 37 -13.89 24.02 -7.73
CA LEU A 37 -12.70 23.59 -8.47
C LEU A 37 -11.41 23.70 -7.63
N ILE A 38 -11.31 24.68 -6.73
CA ILE A 38 -10.11 24.86 -5.89
C ILE A 38 -10.02 23.74 -4.85
N THR A 39 -11.14 23.31 -4.24
CA THR A 39 -11.16 22.17 -3.32
C THR A 39 -11.00 20.82 -4.05
N TYR A 40 -11.55 20.65 -5.26
CA TYR A 40 -11.35 19.43 -6.06
C TYR A 40 -9.89 19.23 -6.53
N SER A 41 -9.16 20.30 -6.84
CA SER A 41 -7.74 20.23 -7.20
C SER A 41 -6.86 19.80 -6.03
N VAL A 42 -7.24 20.18 -4.80
CA VAL A 42 -6.56 19.76 -3.56
C VAL A 42 -6.87 18.30 -3.21
N TYR A 43 -8.11 17.82 -3.43
CA TYR A 43 -8.49 16.42 -3.18
C TYR A 43 -7.96 15.41 -4.21
N ARG A 44 -7.42 15.85 -5.36
CA ARG A 44 -6.76 14.96 -6.34
C ARG A 44 -5.35 14.54 -5.95
N LYS A 45 -4.74 15.19 -4.95
CA LYS A 45 -3.36 14.89 -4.51
C LYS A 45 -3.25 13.88 -3.37
N GLY A 46 -4.34 13.22 -3.01
CA GLY A 46 -4.34 12.11 -2.06
C GLY A 46 -4.79 10.83 -2.75
N ALA A 47 -3.93 10.23 -3.58
CA ALA A 47 -4.06 8.78 -3.78
C ALA A 47 -4.02 8.15 -2.37
N PRO A 48 -4.96 7.27 -2.01
CA PRO A 48 -4.99 6.67 -0.68
C PRO A 48 -3.61 6.08 -0.38
N PRO A 49 -3.12 6.18 0.87
CA PRO A 49 -1.81 5.68 1.20
C PRO A 49 -1.81 4.16 1.02
N MET A 50 -1.32 3.71 -0.13
CA MET A 50 -1.08 2.31 -0.38
C MET A 50 0.18 1.95 0.38
N PHE A 51 0.13 0.85 1.12
CA PHE A 51 1.31 0.29 1.76
C PHE A 51 1.63 -1.04 1.09
N VAL A 52 2.90 -1.42 1.06
CA VAL A 52 3.37 -2.60 0.32
C VAL A 52 4.10 -3.55 1.24
N VAL A 53 3.65 -4.80 1.32
CA VAL A 53 4.34 -5.87 2.06
C VAL A 53 4.95 -6.86 1.06
N ILE A 54 6.26 -7.04 1.14
CA ILE A 54 7.02 -7.93 0.25
C ILE A 54 7.52 -9.11 1.09
N PHE A 55 7.02 -10.31 0.78
CA PHE A 55 7.53 -11.55 1.35
C PHE A 55 8.59 -12.15 0.44
N GLY A 56 9.76 -12.41 1.00
CA GLY A 56 10.88 -12.91 0.22
C GLY A 56 11.93 -13.61 1.05
N ARG A 57 13.08 -13.81 0.38
CA ARG A 57 14.32 -14.29 0.99
C ARG A 57 15.44 -13.36 0.59
N MET A 58 16.37 -13.10 1.51
CA MET A 58 17.52 -12.23 1.23
C MET A 58 18.43 -12.76 0.12
N SER A 59 18.46 -14.08 -0.11
CA SER A 59 19.31 -14.72 -1.14
C SER A 59 18.75 -14.63 -2.56
N CYS A 60 17.56 -14.04 -2.77
CA CYS A 60 16.91 -14.00 -4.08
C CYS A 60 17.09 -12.64 -4.78
N PRO A 61 17.66 -12.59 -5.99
CA PRO A 61 17.89 -11.33 -6.70
C PRO A 61 16.59 -10.61 -7.11
N PHE A 62 15.50 -11.35 -7.35
CA PHE A 62 14.19 -10.77 -7.64
C PHE A 62 13.58 -10.06 -6.42
N CYS A 63 13.83 -10.56 -5.21
CA CYS A 63 13.35 -9.94 -3.97
C CYS A 63 14.03 -8.59 -3.73
N VAL A 64 15.34 -8.50 -4.03
CA VAL A 64 16.11 -7.25 -3.93
C VAL A 64 15.55 -6.20 -4.88
N ARG A 65 15.24 -6.57 -6.13
CA ARG A 65 14.63 -5.64 -7.10
C ARG A 65 13.23 -5.18 -6.68
N ALA A 66 12.40 -6.08 -6.15
CA ALA A 66 11.09 -5.70 -5.62
C ALA A 66 11.20 -4.66 -4.50
N LYS A 67 12.17 -4.85 -3.59
CA LYS A 67 12.49 -3.89 -2.53
C LYS A 67 12.92 -2.53 -3.10
N GLN A 68 13.84 -2.52 -4.06
CA GLN A 68 14.31 -1.28 -4.70
C GLN A 68 13.17 -0.52 -5.39
N LEU A 69 12.25 -1.24 -6.06
CA LEU A 69 11.10 -0.62 -6.69
C LEU A 69 10.17 0.02 -5.64
N ALA A 70 9.87 -0.67 -4.54
CA ALA A 70 9.07 -0.10 -3.46
C ALA A 70 9.74 1.11 -2.81
N GLU A 71 11.05 1.05 -2.53
CA GLU A 71 11.83 2.17 -2.00
C GLU A 71 11.81 3.38 -2.95
N HIS A 72 11.85 3.15 -4.27
CA HIS A 72 11.73 4.22 -5.24
C HIS A 72 10.34 4.88 -5.19
N LEU A 73 9.27 4.09 -5.09
CA LEU A 73 7.91 4.61 -5.01
C LEU A 73 7.66 5.39 -3.72
N GLU A 74 8.25 4.96 -2.60
CA GLU A 74 8.23 5.68 -1.33
C GLU A 74 8.92 7.05 -1.47
N LYS A 75 10.10 7.09 -2.10
CA LYS A 75 10.82 8.35 -2.38
C LYS A 75 10.04 9.32 -3.27
N VAL A 76 9.29 8.80 -4.23
CA VAL A 76 8.42 9.62 -5.10
C VAL A 76 7.12 10.04 -4.38
N GLY A 77 6.86 9.53 -3.18
CA GLY A 77 5.66 9.84 -2.39
C GLY A 77 4.39 9.19 -2.96
N LYS A 78 4.55 8.04 -3.63
CA LYS A 78 3.44 7.28 -4.24
C LYS A 78 2.85 6.24 -3.31
N ILE A 79 3.66 5.75 -2.37
CA ILE A 79 3.26 4.82 -1.30
C ILE A 79 3.59 5.46 0.04
N GLU A 80 2.84 5.11 1.09
CA GLU A 80 3.12 5.58 2.46
C GLU A 80 4.36 4.90 3.04
N GLY A 81 4.56 3.63 2.71
CA GLY A 81 5.71 2.87 3.12
C GLY A 81 5.68 1.45 2.58
N TYR A 82 6.79 0.75 2.81
CA TYR A 82 6.87 -0.67 2.49
C TYR A 82 7.51 -1.46 3.63
N ARG A 83 7.08 -2.71 3.78
CA ARG A 83 7.69 -3.67 4.72
C ARG A 83 8.21 -4.88 3.98
N TYR A 84 9.51 -5.11 4.14
CA TYR A 84 10.15 -6.34 3.66
C TYR A 84 10.16 -7.39 4.77
N VAL A 85 9.59 -8.56 4.48
CA VAL A 85 9.48 -9.68 5.43
C VAL A 85 10.33 -10.84 4.90
N ASP A 86 11.37 -11.18 5.65
CA ASP A 86 12.18 -12.36 5.36
C ASP A 86 11.51 -13.60 5.97
N MET A 87 10.96 -14.45 5.09
CA MET A 87 10.19 -15.64 5.47
C MET A 87 10.87 -16.54 6.52
N PRO A 88 12.16 -16.93 6.37
CA PRO A 88 12.83 -17.77 7.36
C PRO A 88 13.06 -17.06 8.70
N SER A 89 13.33 -15.75 8.69
CA SER A 89 13.59 -14.99 9.92
C SER A 89 12.33 -14.74 10.73
N GLU A 90 11.19 -14.54 10.07
CA GLU A 90 9.89 -14.28 10.72
C GLU A 90 9.07 -15.55 10.96
N GLY A 91 9.58 -16.73 10.56
CA GLY A 91 8.88 -18.00 10.72
C GLY A 91 7.62 -18.13 9.85
N VAL A 92 7.50 -17.33 8.79
CA VAL A 92 6.35 -17.36 7.89
C VAL A 92 6.50 -18.50 6.90
N THR A 93 5.55 -19.43 6.94
CA THR A 93 5.52 -20.60 6.05
C THR A 93 4.85 -20.25 4.70
N LYS A 94 5.17 -21.01 3.65
CA LYS A 94 4.58 -20.81 2.32
C LYS A 94 3.06 -21.03 2.36
N GLU A 95 2.65 -21.96 3.21
CA GLU A 95 1.28 -22.40 3.42
C GLU A 95 0.44 -21.26 3.97
N ASP A 96 0.98 -20.43 4.87
CA ASP A 96 0.25 -19.32 5.46
C ASP A 96 0.06 -18.14 4.49
N ILE A 97 1.04 -17.94 3.60
CA ILE A 97 0.89 -16.99 2.49
C ILE A 97 -0.13 -17.52 1.49
N ALA A 98 -0.08 -18.80 1.12
CA ALA A 98 -1.02 -19.43 0.19
C ALA A 98 -2.48 -19.38 0.69
N LYS A 99 -2.70 -19.60 2.00
CA LYS A 99 -4.02 -19.42 2.63
C LYS A 99 -4.54 -17.99 2.51
N THR A 100 -3.64 -17.01 2.57
CA THR A 100 -4.00 -15.58 2.48
C THR A 100 -4.23 -15.13 1.04
N ALA A 101 -3.42 -15.60 0.10
CA ALA A 101 -3.56 -15.34 -1.33
C ALA A 101 -4.73 -16.12 -1.99
N GLY A 102 -5.20 -17.18 -1.34
CA GLY A 102 -6.26 -18.05 -1.87
C GLY A 102 -5.81 -18.90 -3.06
N LYS A 103 -4.51 -18.92 -3.38
CA LYS A 103 -3.91 -19.69 -4.48
C LYS A 103 -2.65 -20.42 -3.98
N PRO A 104 -2.34 -21.61 -4.51
CA PRO A 104 -1.09 -22.28 -4.22
C PRO A 104 0.08 -21.44 -4.77
N ILE A 105 1.04 -21.15 -3.90
CA ILE A 105 2.19 -20.32 -4.24
C ILE A 105 3.45 -21.17 -4.17
N HIS A 106 4.21 -21.19 -5.27
CA HIS A 106 5.47 -21.92 -5.34
C HIS A 106 6.69 -21.01 -5.48
N THR A 107 6.48 -19.76 -5.88
CA THR A 107 7.52 -18.79 -6.22
C THR A 107 7.65 -17.71 -5.15
N VAL A 108 8.86 -17.19 -5.00
CA VAL A 108 9.16 -15.97 -4.24
C VAL A 108 9.86 -15.00 -5.20
N PRO A 109 9.69 -13.66 -5.10
CA PRO A 109 8.95 -12.90 -4.08
C PRO A 109 7.42 -13.01 -4.21
N GLN A 110 6.70 -12.67 -3.14
CA GLN A 110 5.25 -12.44 -3.15
C GLN A 110 4.95 -11.04 -2.59
N VAL A 111 4.26 -10.24 -3.38
CA VAL A 111 3.94 -8.84 -3.07
C VAL A 111 2.47 -8.69 -2.76
N PHE A 112 2.19 -8.01 -1.65
CA PHE A 112 0.87 -7.60 -1.24
C PHE A 112 0.83 -6.08 -1.19
N VAL A 113 -0.16 -5.50 -1.86
CA VAL A 113 -0.46 -4.07 -1.78
C VAL A 113 -1.75 -3.96 -0.99
N ASP A 114 -1.68 -3.35 0.17
CA ASP A 114 -2.74 -3.41 1.18
C ASP A 114 -3.22 -4.87 1.38
N GLN A 115 -4.50 -5.13 1.26
CA GLN A 115 -5.03 -6.49 1.47
C GLN A 115 -5.06 -7.34 0.19
N THR A 116 -4.52 -6.81 -0.90
CA THR A 116 -4.59 -7.43 -2.23
C THR A 116 -3.29 -8.14 -2.56
N HIS A 117 -3.38 -9.43 -2.86
CA HIS A 117 -2.27 -10.20 -3.42
C HIS A 117 -2.06 -9.79 -4.88
N VAL A 118 -0.91 -9.17 -5.18
CA VAL A 118 -0.55 -8.77 -6.54
C VAL A 118 0.12 -9.92 -7.27
N GLY A 119 1.06 -10.61 -6.61
CA GLY A 119 1.79 -11.73 -7.21
C GLY A 119 3.29 -11.61 -7.00
N GLY A 120 4.08 -11.94 -8.03
CA GLY A 120 5.53 -11.86 -8.01
C GLY A 120 6.07 -10.48 -8.35
N PHE A 121 7.35 -10.45 -8.74
CA PHE A 121 8.01 -9.20 -9.14
C PHE A 121 7.46 -8.64 -10.46
N THR A 122 7.15 -9.50 -11.43
CA THR A 122 6.64 -9.08 -12.75
C THR A 122 5.26 -8.43 -12.62
N GLU A 123 4.38 -9.06 -11.86
CA GLU A 123 3.04 -8.55 -11.58
C GLU A 123 3.10 -7.25 -10.78
N PHE A 124 4.08 -7.11 -9.88
CA PHE A 124 4.31 -5.86 -9.16
C PHE A 124 4.80 -4.74 -10.07
N ASP A 125 5.75 -5.00 -10.98
CA ASP A 125 6.20 -4.00 -11.96
C ASP A 125 5.05 -3.54 -12.88
N GLN A 126 4.21 -4.48 -13.32
CA GLN A 126 3.00 -4.17 -14.09
C GLN A 126 2.02 -3.32 -13.27
N PHE A 127 1.73 -3.71 -12.03
CA PHE A 127 0.83 -2.96 -11.15
C PHE A 127 1.28 -1.50 -10.99
N VAL A 128 2.58 -1.27 -10.83
CA VAL A 128 3.17 0.08 -10.69
C VAL A 128 3.01 0.91 -11.97
N ARG A 129 3.15 0.29 -13.14
CA ARG A 129 2.93 0.93 -14.45
C ARG A 129 1.45 1.24 -14.68
N ASP A 130 0.56 0.30 -14.39
CA ASP A 130 -0.88 0.41 -14.59
C ASP A 130 -1.48 1.50 -13.70
N GLN A 131 -0.99 1.61 -12.46
CA GLN A 131 -1.37 2.67 -11.53
C GLN A 131 -0.69 4.02 -11.83
N GLN A 132 0.09 4.12 -12.91
CA GLN A 132 0.84 5.33 -13.30
C GLN A 132 1.65 5.94 -12.15
N LEU A 133 2.18 5.09 -11.25
CA LEU A 133 2.98 5.57 -10.12
C LEU A 133 4.35 6.07 -10.57
N LEU A 134 4.80 5.65 -11.76
CA LEU A 134 6.02 6.12 -12.43
C LEU A 134 5.73 7.20 -13.49
N ALA A 135 4.66 7.98 -13.35
CA ALA A 135 4.38 9.08 -14.29
C ALA A 135 5.55 10.09 -14.28
N VAL A 136 6.29 10.08 -15.40
CA VAL A 136 7.32 11.04 -15.82
C VAL A 136 6.68 12.37 -16.17
#